data_AF-A0A856ML04-F1
#
_entry.id   AF-A0A856ML04-F1
#
_cell.length_a   1.000
_cell.length_b   1.000
_cell.length_c   1.000
_cell.angle_alpha   90.00
_cell.angle_beta   90.00
_cell.angle_gamma   90.00
#
_symmetry.space_group_name_H-M   'P 1'
#
loop_
_entity.id
_entity.type
_entity.pdbx_description
1 polymer ?
#
loop_
_entity_poly.entity_id
_entity_poly.type
_entity_poly.pdbx_seq_one_letter_code
_entity_poly.pdbx_strand_id
1 'polypeptide(L)' 'MSNGEQRYPIPAAINVSNFKSAVIWCRMANATFGYAPLRASGSASNY' A
#
# COMPACT_ATOMS: atom_id res chain seq x y z
N MET A 1 -22.54 1.23 1.92
CA MET A 1 -21.97 0.96 3.26
C MET A 1 -20.64 0.23 3.06
N SER A 2 -19.53 0.94 2.95
CA SER A 2 -18.19 0.35 2.75
C SER A 2 -17.38 0.52 4.03
N ASN A 3 -17.69 -0.29 5.04
CA ASN A 3 -17.07 -0.19 6.37
C ASN A 3 -15.76 -1.00 6.51
N GLY A 4 -15.07 -1.25 5.39
CA GLY A 4 -13.97 -2.21 5.29
C GLY A 4 -12.65 -1.60 4.83
N GLU A 5 -12.38 -0.33 5.13
CA GLU A 5 -11.08 0.25 4.79
C GLU A 5 -10.02 -0.22 5.78
N GLN A 6 -9.09 -1.04 5.29
CA GLN A 6 -7.96 -1.55 6.06
C GLN A 6 -6.76 -0.63 5.88
N ARG A 7 -6.34 0.02 6.96
CA ARG A 7 -5.16 0.90 6.99
C ARG A 7 -4.07 0.26 7.85
N TYR A 8 -2.89 0.08 7.27
CA TYR A 8 -1.72 -0.45 7.96
C TYR A 8 -0.63 0.63 8.06
N PRO A 9 -0.13 0.95 9.26
CA PRO A 9 0.92 1.95 9.40
C PRO A 9 2.22 1.45 8.75
N ILE A 10 2.84 2.33 7.96
CA ILE A 10 4.16 2.08 7.40
C ILE A 10 5.19 2.64 8.39
N PRO A 11 6.15 1.83 8.87
CA PRO A 11 7.19 2.30 9.79
C PRO A 11 7.98 3.46 9.18
N ALA A 12 8.30 4.48 10.00
CA ALA A 12 9.03 5.68 9.55
C ALA A 12 10.44 5.38 9.01
N ALA A 13 11.03 4.25 9.40
CA ALA A 13 12.31 3.77 8.88
C ALA A 13 12.24 3.32 7.41
N ILE A 14 11.05 3.09 6.86
CA ILE A 14 10.86 2.67 5.47
C ILE A 14 10.62 3.90 4.60
N ASN A 15 11.61 4.22 3.77
CA ASN A 15 11.45 5.24 2.75
C ASN A 15 10.75 4.65 1.51
N VAL A 16 9.45 4.90 1.41
CA VAL A 16 8.57 4.42 0.33
C VAL A 16 8.98 4.89 -1.07
N SER A 17 9.74 5.98 -1.19
CA SER A 17 10.21 6.49 -2.49
C SER A 17 11.24 5.57 -3.15
N ASN A 18 11.85 4.65 -2.40
CA ASN A 18 12.74 3.62 -2.97
C ASN A 18 11.99 2.48 -3.65
N PHE A 19 10.66 2.42 -3.49
CA PHE A 19 9.83 1.33 -3.99
C PHE A 19 8.85 1.81 -5.05
N LYS A 20 8.54 0.96 -6.03
CA LYS A 20 7.62 1.28 -7.14
C LYS A 20 6.16 0.98 -6.79
N SER A 21 5.91 0.07 -5.86
CA SER A 21 4.57 -0.41 -5.51
C SER A 21 4.53 -0.98 -4.09
N ALA A 22 3.33 -1.05 -3.52
CA ALA A 22 3.02 -1.82 -2.33
C ALA A 22 2.14 -3.02 -2.71
N VAL A 23 2.30 -4.15 -2.02
CA VAL A 23 1.54 -5.39 -2.30
C VAL A 23 0.99 -5.99 -1.02
N ILE A 24 -0.16 -6.66 -1.14
CA ILE A 24 -0.73 -7.51 -0.09
C ILE A 24 -0.38 -8.95 -0.43
N TRP A 25 0.50 -9.54 0.37
CA TRP A 25 0.98 -10.91 0.20
C TRP A 25 0.36 -11.85 1.23
N CYS A 26 -0.11 -13.01 0.78
CA CYS A 26 -0.60 -14.07 1.65
C CYS A 26 0.45 -15.17 1.78
N ARG A 27 0.97 -15.36 3.00
CA ARG A 27 1.98 -16.38 3.30
C ARG A 27 1.49 -17.81 3.09
N MET A 28 0.22 -18.10 3.41
CA MET A 28 -0.35 -19.46 3.32
C MET A 28 -0.53 -19.92 1.88
N ALA A 29 -0.98 -19.02 1.01
CA ALA A 29 -1.21 -19.30 -0.41
C ALA A 29 0.03 -19.03 -1.28
N ASN A 30 1.10 -18.47 -0.70
CA ASN A 30 2.31 -18.03 -1.39
C ASN A 30 2.00 -17.15 -2.63
N ALA A 31 1.06 -16.20 -2.48
CA ALA A 31 0.54 -15.41 -3.60
C ALA A 31 0.26 -13.95 -3.24
N THR A 32 0.23 -13.09 -4.26
CA THR A 32 -0.06 -11.65 -4.15
C THR A 32 -1.54 -11.41 -4.42
N PHE A 33 -2.24 -10.88 -3.43
CA PHE A 33 -3.71 -10.70 -3.45
C PHE A 33 -4.09 -9.29 -3.91
N GLY A 34 -3.20 -8.32 -3.74
CA GLY A 34 -3.41 -6.95 -4.18
C GLY A 34 -2.09 -6.27 -4.48
N TYR A 35 -2.11 -5.35 -5.44
CA TYR A 35 -0.97 -4.51 -5.78
C TYR A 35 -1.45 -3.06 -5.99
N ALA A 36 -0.66 -2.11 -5.52
CA ALA A 36 -0.92 -0.69 -5.73
C ALA A 36 0.40 0.01 -6.12
N PRO A 37 0.47 0.67 -7.30
CA PRO A 37 1.64 1.46 -7.66
C PRO A 37 1.76 2.67 -6.73
N LEU A 38 2.98 2.91 -6.22
CA LEU A 38 3.26 4.08 -5.41
C LEU A 38 3.48 5.26 -6.36
N ARG A 39 2.59 6.24 -6.29
CA ARG A 39 2.79 7.51 -7.00
C ARG A 39 3.70 8.37 -6.13
N ALA A 40 4.79 8.86 -6.71
CA ALA A 40 5.55 9.94 -6.09
C ALA A 40 4.56 11.05 -5.74
N SER A 41 4.62 11.54 -4.51
CA SER A 41 3.65 12.46 -3.89
C SER A 41 3.52 13.76 -4.69
N GLY A 42 2.74 13.72 -5.77
CA GLY A 42 2.25 14.88 -6.49
C GLY A 42 0.78 15.02 -6.13
N SER A 43 0.53 15.83 -5.11
CA SER A 43 -0.79 16.25 -4.62
C SER A 43 -1.68 15.10 -4.13
N ALA A 44 -1.81 14.97 -2.81
CA ALA A 44 -2.94 14.31 -2.19
C ALA A 44 -4.21 15.02 -2.67
N SER A 45 -4.89 14.44 -3.67
CA SER A 45 -6.23 14.86 -4.02
C SER A 45 -7.11 14.51 -2.83
N ASN A 46 -7.56 15.57 -2.19
CA ASN A 46 -8.60 15.62 -1.19
C ASN A 46 -9.84 14.88 -1.75
N TYR A 47 -10.10 13.68 -1.24
CA TYR A 47 -11.34 12.94 -1.45
C TYR A 47 -11.90 12.56 -0.08
#